data_AF-A0A949FNX7-F1
#
_entry.id   AF-A0A949FNX7-F1
#
_cell.length_a   1.000
_cell.length_b   1.000
_cell.length_c   1.000
_cell.angle_alpha   90.00
_cell.angle_beta   90.00
_cell.angle_gamma   90.00
#
_symmetry.space_group_name_H-M   'P 1'
#
loop_
_entity.id
_entity.type
_entity.pdbx_description
1 polymer ?
#
loop_
_entity_poly.entity_id
_entity_poly.type
_entity_poly.pdbx_seq_one_letter_code
_entity_poly.pdbx_strand_id
1 'polypeptide(L)'
;MEPSEIELEYERRWKAMSPAEKVARSAAMLAWTRQQMAIRIRNTQPSLSDQEVSLLVALQLYEREPEVVRLIQEQLAHVSC
;
A
#
# COMPACT_ATOMS: atom_id res chain seq x y z
N MET A 1 24.28 10.39 -15.80
CA MET A 1 23.89 11.12 -14.59
C MET A 1 24.43 10.29 -13.45
N GLU A 2 25.39 10.82 -12.69
CA GLU A 2 26.02 10.04 -11.61
C GLU A 2 25.05 9.92 -10.42
N PRO A 3 25.02 8.76 -9.73
CA PRO A 3 24.20 8.59 -8.54
C PRO A 3 24.62 9.57 -7.44
N SER A 4 23.63 10.14 -6.75
CA SER A 4 23.85 10.96 -5.55
C SER A 4 24.46 10.14 -4.40
N GLU A 5 25.11 10.82 -3.45
CA GLU A 5 25.65 10.17 -2.24
C GLU A 5 24.57 9.42 -1.45
N ILE A 6 23.33 9.92 -1.46
CA ILE A 6 22.18 9.28 -0.81
C ILE A 6 21.85 7.96 -1.49
N GLU A 7 21.84 7.92 -2.83
CA GLU A 7 21.58 6.71 -3.60
C GLU A 7 22.67 5.67 -3.38
N LEU A 8 23.93 6.09 -3.35
CA LEU A 8 25.07 5.21 -3.05
C LEU A 8 24.98 4.61 -1.64
N GLU A 9 24.65 5.42 -0.63
CA GLU A 9 24.51 4.95 0.75
C GLU A 9 23.28 4.02 0.90
N TYR A 10 22.18 4.33 0.22
CA TYR A 10 21.01 3.45 0.17
C TYR A 10 21.37 2.09 -0.43
N GLU A 11 22.07 2.09 -1.57
CA GLU A 11 22.45 0.86 -2.25
C GLU A 11 23.44 0.03 -1.42
N ARG A 12 24.40 0.68 -0.75
CA ARG A 12 25.33 0.02 0.17
C ARG A 12 24.58 -0.69 1.31
N ARG A 13 23.65 0.01 1.98
CA ARG A 13 22.83 -0.59 3.05
C ARG A 13 21.94 -1.69 2.53
N TRP A 14 21.38 -1.52 1.33
CA TRP A 14 20.56 -2.53 0.69
C TRP A 14 21.33 -3.81 0.38
N LYS A 15 22.57 -3.69 -0.13
CA LYS A 15 23.45 -4.83 -0.40
C LYS A 15 23.89 -5.55 0.88
N ALA A 16 24.05 -4.83 1.98
CA ALA A 16 24.41 -5.39 3.28
C ALA A 16 23.27 -6.17 3.97
N MET A 17 22.01 -5.97 3.57
CA MET A 17 20.86 -6.69 4.13
C MET A 17 20.77 -8.13 3.62
N SER A 18 20.45 -9.04 4.54
CA SER A 18 20.04 -10.41 4.23
C SER A 18 18.71 -10.45 3.44
N PRO A 19 18.40 -11.57 2.77
CA PRO A 19 17.09 -11.72 2.10
C PRO A 19 15.90 -11.50 3.04
N ALA A 20 15.97 -11.98 4.29
CA ALA A 20 14.90 -11.81 5.27
C ALA A 20 14.69 -10.33 5.64
N GLU A 21 15.76 -9.57 5.83
CA GLU A 21 15.68 -8.13 6.12
C GLU A 21 15.13 -7.34 4.93
N LYS A 22 15.49 -7.71 3.70
CA LYS A 22 14.92 -7.11 2.49
C LYS A 22 13.41 -7.33 2.42
N VAL A 23 12.95 -8.54 2.69
CA VAL A 23 11.51 -8.85 2.74
C VAL A 23 10.81 -8.06 3.84
N ALA A 24 11.37 -8.03 5.05
CA ALA A 24 10.81 -7.26 6.16
C ALA A 24 10.71 -5.77 5.86
N ARG A 25 11.74 -5.19 5.22
CA ARG A 25 11.76 -3.77 4.82
C ARG A 25 10.71 -3.47 3.74
N SER A 26 10.60 -4.33 2.72
CA SER A 26 9.57 -4.19 1.68
C SER A 26 8.16 -4.31 2.26
N ALA A 27 7.93 -5.25 3.19
CA ALA A 27 6.65 -5.40 3.89
C ALA A 27 6.31 -4.17 4.74
N ALA A 28 7.29 -3.61 5.45
CA ALA A 28 7.11 -2.38 6.22
C ALA A 28 6.76 -1.18 5.31
N MET A 29 7.42 -1.06 4.16
CA MET A 29 7.12 -0.02 3.18
C MET A 29 5.71 -0.18 2.59
N LEU A 30 5.29 -1.41 2.28
CA LEU A 30 3.92 -1.69 1.82
C LEU A 30 2.88 -1.35 2.91
N ALA A 31 3.14 -1.71 4.17
CA ALA A 31 2.27 -1.37 5.28
C ALA A 31 2.11 0.15 5.45
N TRP A 32 3.23 0.88 5.40
CA TRP A 32 3.22 2.34 5.45
C TRP A 32 2.45 2.96 4.28
N THR A 33 2.66 2.47 3.04
CA THR A 33 1.90 2.94 1.87
C THR A 33 0.40 2.76 2.05
N ARG A 34 -0.05 1.57 2.50
CA ARG A 34 -1.48 1.32 2.81
C ARG A 34 -2.02 2.28 3.85
N GLN A 35 -1.24 2.58 4.89
CA GLN A 35 -1.63 3.53 5.92
C GLN A 35 -1.80 4.95 5.35
N GLN A 36 -0.87 5.40 4.49
CA GLN A 36 -0.97 6.72 3.84
C GLN A 36 -2.20 6.80 2.93
N MET A 37 -2.51 5.74 2.19
CA MET A 37 -3.72 5.66 1.38
C MET A 37 -4.98 5.75 2.24
N ALA A 38 -5.04 5.00 3.34
CA ALA A 38 -6.16 5.04 4.28
C ALA A 38 -6.36 6.43 4.89
N ILE A 39 -5.28 7.13 5.26
CA ILE A 39 -5.34 8.51 5.77
C ILE A 39 -5.95 9.43 4.72
N ARG A 40 -5.49 9.35 3.47
CA ARG A 40 -6.03 10.17 2.37
C ARG A 40 -7.52 9.92 2.15
N ILE A 41 -7.94 8.64 2.15
CA ILE A 41 -9.34 8.27 1.98
C ILE A 41 -10.20 8.86 3.11
N ARG A 42 -9.78 8.69 4.38
CA ARG A 42 -10.50 9.23 5.54
C ARG A 42 -10.59 10.76 5.53
N ASN A 43 -9.54 11.44 5.08
CA ASN A 43 -9.56 12.90 4.96
C ASN A 43 -10.58 13.39 3.92
N THR A 44 -10.81 12.61 2.86
CA THR A 44 -11.79 12.95 1.81
C THR A 44 -13.20 12.49 2.18
N GLN A 45 -13.33 11.35 2.86
CA GLN A 45 -14.60 10.70 3.21
C GLN A 45 -14.57 10.23 4.68
N PRO A 46 -14.78 11.13 5.65
CA PRO A 46 -14.59 10.84 7.07
C PRO A 46 -15.65 9.93 7.68
N SER A 47 -16.79 9.72 7.00
CA SER A 47 -17.91 8.89 7.47
C SER A 47 -17.73 7.40 7.20
N LEU A 48 -16.71 7.00 6.42
CA LEU A 48 -16.49 5.61 6.08
C LEU A 48 -16.06 4.79 7.30
N SER A 49 -16.57 3.57 7.39
CA SER A 49 -16.11 2.57 8.34
C SER A 49 -14.68 2.11 8.04
N ASP A 50 -14.03 1.51 9.04
CA ASP A 50 -12.69 0.94 8.85
C ASP A 50 -12.66 -0.15 7.77
N GLN A 51 -13.74 -0.92 7.64
CA GLN A 51 -13.87 -1.97 6.63
C GLN A 51 -13.97 -1.39 5.22
N GLU A 52 -14.77 -0.34 5.02
CA GLU A 52 -14.87 0.36 3.74
C GLU A 52 -13.52 1.00 3.35
N VAL A 53 -12.85 1.66 4.29
CA VAL A 53 -11.52 2.24 4.06
C VAL A 53 -10.53 1.16 3.63
N SER A 54 -10.53 -0.01 4.29
CA SER A 54 -9.65 -1.12 3.93
C SER A 54 -9.91 -1.63 2.51
N LEU A 55 -11.17 -1.74 2.10
CA LEU A 55 -11.53 -2.19 0.76
C LEU A 55 -11.19 -1.14 -0.31
N LEU A 56 -11.37 0.15 -0.03
CA LEU A 56 -10.96 1.22 -0.93
C LEU A 56 -9.44 1.29 -1.11
N VAL A 57 -8.66 1.04 -0.06
CA VAL A 57 -7.20 0.87 -0.17
C VAL A 57 -6.88 -0.33 -1.05
N ALA A 58 -7.57 -1.46 -0.88
CA ALA A 58 -7.37 -2.64 -1.71
C ALA A 58 -7.69 -2.35 -3.20
N LEU A 59 -8.76 -1.63 -3.50
CA LEU A 59 -9.10 -1.24 -4.88
C LEU A 59 -7.98 -0.45 -5.56
N GLN A 60 -7.37 0.50 -4.84
CA GLN A 60 -6.26 1.28 -5.39
C GLN A 60 -4.98 0.44 -5.58
N LEU A 61 -4.72 -0.54 -4.70
CA LEU A 61 -3.57 -1.43 -4.83
C LEU A 61 -3.70 -2.41 -6.01
N TYR A 62 -4.91 -2.91 -6.24
CA TYR A 62 -5.21 -3.96 -7.23
C TYR A 62 -5.88 -3.42 -8.49
N GLU A 63 -5.80 -2.11 -8.76
CA GLU A 63 -6.51 -1.43 -9.86
C GLU A 63 -6.32 -2.10 -11.24
N ARG A 64 -5.22 -2.83 -11.42
CA ARG A 64 -4.82 -3.49 -12.68
C ARG A 64 -5.23 -4.95 -12.78
N GLU A 65 -5.93 -5.48 -11.79
CA GLU A 65 -6.36 -6.88 -11.71
C GLU A 65 -7.90 -6.96 -11.75
N PRO A 66 -8.52 -7.04 -12.94
CA PRO A 66 -9.97 -6.88 -13.10
C PRO A 66 -10.81 -7.83 -12.23
N GLU A 67 -10.38 -9.10 -12.11
CA GLU A 67 -11.08 -10.08 -11.28
C GLU A 67 -11.02 -9.73 -9.79
N VAL A 68 -9.88 -9.23 -9.31
CA VAL A 68 -9.72 -8.80 -7.92
C VAL A 68 -10.53 -7.54 -7.66
N VAL A 69 -10.52 -6.58 -8.59
CA VAL A 69 -11.33 -5.36 -8.53
C VAL A 69 -12.82 -5.71 -8.40
N ARG A 70 -13.32 -6.63 -9.22
CA ARG A 70 -14.72 -7.07 -9.17
C ARG A 70 -15.09 -7.62 -7.80
N LEU A 71 -14.27 -8.52 -7.24
CA LEU A 71 -14.50 -9.09 -5.91
C LEU A 71 -14.53 -8.03 -4.81
N ILE A 72 -13.64 -7.03 -4.87
CA ILE A 72 -13.60 -5.95 -3.87
C ILE A 72 -14.83 -5.04 -4.01
N GLN A 73 -15.27 -4.73 -5.23
CA GLN A 73 -16.47 -3.92 -5.47
C GLN A 73 -17.74 -4.61 -4.96
N GLU A 74 -17.87 -5.93 -5.18
CA GLU A 74 -18.97 -6.73 -4.63
C GLU A 74 -19.01 -6.65 -3.10
N GLN A 75 -17.85 -6.78 -2.45
CA GLN A 75 -17.77 -6.67 -1.00
C GLN A 75 -18.08 -5.24 -0.49
N LEU A 76 -17.64 -4.20 -1.21
CA LEU A 76 -17.97 -2.81 -0.88
C LEU A 76 -19.48 -2.57 -0.93
N ALA A 77 -20.15 -3.04 -1.98
CA ALA A 77 -21.60 -2.92 -2.10
C ALA A 77 -22.33 -3.60 -0.93
N HIS A 78 -21.77 -4.69 -0.38
CA HIS A 78 -22.37 -5.39 0.75
C HIS A 78 -22.20 -4.64 2.09
N VAL A 79 -21.05 -4.01 2.33
CA VAL A 79 -20.75 -3.36 3.62
C VAL A 79 -21.23 -1.92 3.72
N SER A 80 -21.52 -1.28 2.58
CA SER A 80 -22.05 0.09 2.51
C SER A 80 -23.59 0.16 2.50
N CYS A 81 -24.29 -0.98 2.58
CA CYS A 81 -25.76 -1.09 2.64
C CYS A 81 -26.32 -1.03 4.07
#